data_AF-A0A090WEP1-F1
#
_entry.id   AF-A0A090WEP1-F1
#
_cell.length_a   1.000
_cell.length_b   1.000
_cell.length_c   1.000
_cell.angle_alpha   90.00
_cell.angle_beta   90.00
_cell.angle_gamma   90.00
#
_symmetry.space_group_name_H-M   'P 1'
#
loop_
_entity.id
_entity.type
_entity.pdbx_description
1 polymer ?
#
loop_
_entity_poly.entity_id
_entity_poly.type
_entity_poly.pdbx_seq_one_letter_code
_entity_poly.pdbx_strand_id
1 'polypeptide(L)'
;MKIHSIEAGNFKLDGGAMFGVVPKSLWQRTNPADSNNMIDMAARCLLVENGDRLTLIDTGMGNKQSEKFFGYYFMDHIYDLDSSLKKAGFSRDDITDVFFNSLTL
;
A
#
# COMPACT_ATOMS: atom_id res chain seq x y z
N MET A 1 -20.63 -11.62 0.77
CA MET A 1 -19.22 -11.22 0.70
C MET A 1 -19.10 -9.93 -0.09
N LYS A 2 -18.56 -8.88 0.52
CA LYS A 2 -18.27 -7.58 -0.10
C LYS A 2 -16.78 -7.28 0.08
N ILE A 3 -16.19 -6.68 -0.95
CA ILE A 3 -14.76 -6.39 -0.98
C ILE A 3 -14.58 -4.88 -1.08
N HIS A 4 -13.75 -4.32 -0.22
CA HIS A 4 -13.41 -2.90 -0.20
C HIS A 4 -11.92 -2.72 -0.46
N SER A 5 -11.58 -1.73 -1.28
CA SER A 5 -10.19 -1.28 -1.49
C SER A 5 -9.88 -0.19 -0.47
N ILE A 6 -8.95 -0.45 0.45
CA ILE A 6 -8.57 0.47 1.52
C ILE A 6 -7.21 1.07 1.21
N GLU A 7 -7.14 2.38 0.99
CA GLU A 7 -5.87 3.07 0.70
C GLU A 7 -5.05 3.23 1.98
N ALA A 8 -3.77 2.86 1.94
CA ALA A 8 -2.88 2.84 3.10
C ALA A 8 -1.53 3.53 2.81
N GLY A 9 -1.55 4.51 1.89
CA GLY A 9 -0.44 5.41 1.57
C GLY A 9 0.08 5.26 0.14
N ASN A 10 0.64 6.34 -0.38
CA ASN A 10 1.42 6.33 -1.61
C ASN A 10 2.91 6.46 -1.28
N PHE A 11 3.73 5.85 -2.11
CA PHE A 11 5.17 5.82 -1.96
C PHE A 11 5.82 5.59 -3.32
N LYS A 12 7.14 5.58 -3.37
CA LYS A 12 7.89 5.32 -4.59
C LYS A 12 8.93 4.23 -4.38
N LEU A 13 9.21 3.49 -5.44
CA LEU A 13 10.28 2.49 -5.52
C LEU A 13 11.10 2.68 -6.78
N ASP A 14 12.36 2.22 -6.78
CA ASP A 14 13.16 2.19 -8.00
C ASP A 14 12.50 1.27 -9.03
N GLY A 15 12.22 1.80 -10.22
CA GLY A 15 11.55 1.04 -11.27
C GLY A 15 12.39 -0.15 -11.76
N GLY A 16 13.72 -0.04 -11.76
CA GLY A 16 14.61 -1.14 -12.12
C GLY A 16 14.52 -2.30 -11.13
N ALA A 17 14.50 -2.00 -9.83
CA ALA A 17 14.31 -3.00 -8.78
C ALA A 17 12.95 -3.70 -8.89
N MET A 18 11.88 -2.96 -9.22
CA MET A 18 10.53 -3.52 -9.34
C MET A 18 10.32 -4.40 -10.57
N PHE A 19 10.95 -4.04 -11.70
CA PHE A 19 10.77 -4.74 -12.97
C PHE A 19 11.92 -5.72 -13.29
N GLY A 20 12.96 -5.77 -12.46
CA GLY A 20 14.08 -6.70 -12.55
C GLY A 20 14.77 -6.65 -13.90
N VAL A 21 14.70 -7.77 -14.64
CA VAL A 21 15.38 -7.92 -15.95
C VAL A 21 14.65 -7.21 -17.10
N VAL A 22 13.44 -6.69 -16.88
CA VAL A 22 12.65 -6.05 -17.95
C VAL A 22 13.30 -4.70 -18.30
N PRO A 23 13.60 -4.42 -19.58
CA PRO A 23 14.21 -3.16 -20.00
C PRO A 23 13.36 -1.93 -19.66
N LYS A 24 14.02 -0.85 -19.20
CA LYS A 24 13.37 0.43 -18.90
C LYS A 24 12.58 1.00 -20.06
N SER A 25 13.03 0.82 -21.31
CA SER A 25 12.28 1.24 -22.50
C SER A 25 10.89 0.60 -22.60
N LEU A 26 10.66 -0.56 -21.99
CA LEU A 26 9.37 -1.25 -21.99
C LEU A 26 8.52 -0.85 -20.79
N TRP A 27 9.01 -1.02 -19.56
CA TRP A 27 8.19 -0.81 -18.37
C TRP A 27 7.86 0.67 -18.11
N GLN A 28 8.70 1.62 -18.55
CA GLN A 28 8.42 3.05 -18.32
C GLN A 28 7.19 3.55 -19.10
N ARG A 29 6.72 2.78 -20.08
CA ARG A 29 5.53 3.12 -20.88
C ARG A 29 4.24 3.04 -20.06
N THR A 30 4.19 2.13 -19.08
CA THR A 30 3.04 1.93 -18.19
C THR A 30 3.29 2.49 -16.79
N ASN A 31 4.56 2.54 -16.37
CA ASN A 31 4.97 3.01 -15.05
C ASN A 31 6.07 4.06 -15.24
N PRO A 32 5.70 5.30 -15.62
CA PRO A 32 6.67 6.37 -15.84
C PRO A 32 7.50 6.60 -14.58
N ALA A 33 8.82 6.62 -14.74
CA ALA A 33 9.73 6.93 -13.65
C ALA A 33 10.14 8.41 -13.68
N ASP A 34 10.41 8.97 -12.51
CA ASP A 34 10.97 10.31 -12.37
C ASP A 34 12.49 10.35 -12.66
N SER A 35 13.10 11.52 -12.44
CA SER A 35 14.54 11.73 -12.68
C SER A 35 15.45 10.86 -11.82
N ASN A 36 14.95 10.33 -10.70
CA ASN A 36 15.67 9.42 -9.80
C ASN A 36 15.38 7.94 -10.11
N ASN A 37 14.74 7.65 -11.25
CA ASN A 37 14.29 6.33 -11.64
C ASN A 37 13.19 5.73 -10.74
N MET A 38 12.50 6.57 -9.97
CA MET A 38 11.46 6.12 -9.05
C MET A 38 10.08 6.09 -9.73
N ILE A 39 9.32 5.02 -9.51
CA ILE A 39 7.93 4.87 -9.96
C ILE A 39 6.97 5.07 -8.80
N ASP A 40 5.78 5.60 -9.10
CA ASP A 40 4.73 5.77 -8.09
C ASP A 40 4.05 4.43 -7.77
N MET A 41 3.91 4.18 -6.48
CA MET A 41 3.33 2.98 -5.88
C MET A 41 2.24 3.37 -4.88
N ALA A 42 1.24 2.51 -4.72
CA ALA A 42 0.18 2.72 -3.74
C ALA A 42 0.01 1.45 -2.90
N ALA A 43 0.11 1.60 -1.59
CA ALA A 43 -0.25 0.55 -0.64
C ALA A 43 -1.77 0.52 -0.56
N ARG A 44 -2.38 -0.58 -1.03
CA ARG A 44 -3.82 -0.82 -0.93
C ARG A 44 -4.04 -2.13 -0.22
N CYS A 45 -4.79 -2.06 0.89
CA CYS A 45 -5.21 -3.22 1.66
C CYS A 45 -6.56 -3.70 1.15
N LEU A 46 -6.82 -5.00 1.23
CA LEU A 46 -8.11 -5.58 0.87
C LEU A 46 -8.91 -5.83 2.14
N LEU A 47 -10.08 -5.21 2.27
CA LEU A 47 -11.01 -5.48 3.36
C LEU A 47 -12.14 -6.37 2.86
N VAL A 48 -12.25 -7.57 3.43
CA VAL A 48 -13.23 -8.58 3.08
C VAL A 48 -14.30 -8.63 4.17
N GLU A 49 -15.49 -8.17 3.82
CA GLU A 49 -16.68 -8.22 4.65
C GLU A 49 -17.47 -9.50 4.31
N ASN A 50 -17.54 -10.43 5.26
CA ASN A 50 -18.15 -11.73 5.05
C ASN A 50 -18.93 -12.22 6.29
N GLY A 51 -20.20 -11.83 6.38
CA GLY A 51 -21.04 -12.21 7.51
C GLY A 51 -20.62 -11.44 8.77
N ASP A 52 -20.29 -12.15 9.83
CA ASP A 52 -19.74 -11.62 11.08
C ASP A 52 -18.22 -11.42 11.06
N ARG A 53 -17.56 -11.79 9.95
CA ARG A 53 -16.11 -11.66 9.77
C ARG A 53 -15.78 -10.41 8.95
N LEU A 54 -14.81 -9.66 9.43
CA LEU A 54 -14.21 -8.53 8.72
C LEU A 54 -12.69 -8.75 8.67
N THR A 55 -12.22 -9.31 7.56
CA THR A 55 -10.81 -9.67 7.39
C THR A 55 -10.08 -8.58 6.63
N LEU A 56 -8.99 -8.07 7.20
CA LEU A 56 -8.08 -7.14 6.53
C LEU A 56 -6.86 -7.88 6.00
N ILE A 57 -6.58 -7.73 4.71
CA ILE A 57 -5.36 -8.24 4.07
C ILE A 57 -4.35 -7.10 3.95
N ASP A 58 -3.22 -7.27 4.63
CA ASP A 58 -2.14 -6.29 4.85
C ASP A 58 -2.59 -5.01 5.57
N THR A 59 -1.63 -4.22 6.06
CA THR A 59 -1.91 -3.00 6.86
C THR A 59 -1.18 -1.75 6.34
N GLY A 60 -0.62 -1.81 5.13
CA GLY A 60 0.28 -0.79 4.60
C GLY A 60 1.56 -0.64 5.43
N MET A 61 2.24 0.51 5.29
CA MET A 61 3.51 0.76 6.01
C MET A 61 3.33 1.29 7.44
N GLY A 62 2.12 1.73 7.81
CA GLY A 62 1.85 2.35 9.11
C GLY A 62 2.68 3.62 9.35
N ASN A 63 2.88 3.95 10.62
CA ASN A 63 3.54 5.19 11.06
C ASN A 63 4.60 4.98 12.16
N LYS A 64 5.03 3.74 12.38
CA LYS A 64 5.97 3.39 13.47
C LYS A 64 7.45 3.56 13.11
N GLN A 65 7.77 3.72 11.83
CA GLN A 65 9.14 3.89 11.36
C GLN A 65 9.59 5.35 11.46
N SER A 66 10.89 5.59 11.36
CA SER A 66 11.46 6.95 11.39
C SER A 66 11.14 7.75 10.12
N GLU A 67 11.12 9.08 10.20
CA GLU A 67 11.00 9.96 9.02
C GLU A 67 12.09 9.68 7.98
N LYS A 68 13.31 9.38 8.44
CA LYS A 68 14.42 8.99 7.56
C LYS A 68 14.10 7.74 6.75
N PHE A 69 13.46 6.75 7.38
CA PHE A 69 13.02 5.52 6.69
C PHE A 69 11.98 5.85 5.63
N PHE A 70 10.93 6.60 5.98
CA PHE A 70 9.89 7.00 5.03
C PHE A 70 10.41 7.90 3.90
N GLY A 71 11.45 8.69 4.17
CA GLY A 71 12.14 9.52 3.19
C GLY A 71 12.78 8.72 2.05
N TYR A 72 13.23 7.48 2.30
CA TYR A 72 13.73 6.61 1.22
C TYR A 72 12.64 6.18 0.23
N TYR A 73 11.40 6.15 0.68
CA TYR A 73 10.23 5.73 -0.10
C TYR A 73 9.39 6.91 -0.57
N PHE A 74 9.80 8.16 -0.32
CA PHE A 74 9.04 9.35 -0.72
C PHE A 74 7.56 9.29 -0.29
N MET A 75 7.30 8.72 0.88
CA MET A 75 5.93 8.50 1.35
C MET A 75 5.27 9.85 1.71
N ASP A 76 4.10 10.10 1.12
CA ASP A 76 3.39 11.39 1.26
C ASP A 76 2.41 11.44 2.44
N HIS A 77 2.12 10.28 3.06
CA HIS A 77 1.16 10.11 4.16
C HIS A 77 -0.23 10.73 3.90
N ILE A 78 -0.63 10.92 2.64
CA ILE A 78 -1.95 11.49 2.28
C ILE A 78 -3.08 10.53 2.69
N TYR A 79 -2.81 9.23 2.62
CA TYR A 79 -3.73 8.17 3.00
C TYR A 79 -3.14 7.36 4.16
N ASP A 80 -3.94 7.14 5.19
CA ASP A 80 -3.65 6.25 6.30
C ASP A 80 -4.77 5.22 6.47
N LEU A 81 -4.44 4.11 7.11
CA LEU A 81 -5.35 2.98 7.26
C LEU A 81 -6.65 3.36 7.98
N ASP A 82 -6.57 4.18 9.04
CA ASP A 82 -7.75 4.49 9.86
C ASP A 82 -8.71 5.41 9.12
N SER A 83 -8.21 6.47 8.47
CA SER A 83 -9.06 7.37 7.71
C SER A 83 -9.71 6.67 6.53
N SER A 84 -9.01 5.73 5.89
CA SER A 84 -9.54 4.94 4.78
C SER A 84 -10.56 3.89 5.23
N LEU A 85 -10.35 3.21 6.36
CA LEU A 85 -11.36 2.33 6.96
C LEU A 85 -12.63 3.12 7.32
N LYS A 86 -12.45 4.30 7.94
CA LYS A 86 -13.57 5.17 8.32
C LYS A 86 -14.38 5.62 7.11
N LYS A 87 -13.71 5.96 6.00
CA LYS A 87 -14.37 6.27 4.71
C LYS A 87 -15.19 5.08 4.18
N ALA A 88 -14.74 3.85 4.44
CA ALA A 88 -15.46 2.63 4.09
C ALA A 88 -16.58 2.26 5.10
N GLY A 89 -16.70 2.99 6.21
CA GLY A 89 -17.73 2.77 7.24
C GLY A 89 -17.29 1.86 8.39
N PHE A 90 -15.98 1.58 8.52
CA PHE A 90 -15.43 0.69 9.55
C PHE A 90 -14.38 1.39 10.41
N SER A 91 -14.10 0.82 11.57
CA SER A 91 -12.96 1.13 12.41
C SER A 91 -12.02 -0.08 12.49
N ARG A 92 -10.80 0.13 12.98
CA ARG A 92 -9.87 -0.99 13.23
C ARG A 92 -10.39 -1.98 14.27
N ASP A 93 -11.25 -1.53 15.19
CA ASP A 93 -11.80 -2.36 16.27
C ASP A 93 -12.87 -3.32 15.76
N ASP A 94 -13.41 -3.06 14.56
CA ASP A 94 -14.35 -3.96 13.87
C ASP A 94 -13.64 -5.12 13.16
N ILE A 95 -12.31 -5.04 12.98
CA ILE A 95 -11.53 -6.03 12.23
C ILE A 95 -11.38 -7.29 13.07
N THR A 96 -11.88 -8.41 12.55
CA THR A 96 -11.87 -9.69 13.26
C THR A 96 -10.59 -10.48 13.01
N ASP A 97 -10.00 -10.34 11.83
CA ASP A 97 -8.86 -11.12 11.37
C ASP A 97 -7.94 -10.23 10.52
N VAL A 98 -6.62 -10.42 10.68
CA VAL A 98 -5.61 -9.79 9.82
C VAL A 98 -4.80 -10.87 9.13
N PHE A 99 -4.73 -10.82 7.81
CA PHE A 99 -3.92 -11.70 7.00
C PHE A 99 -2.79 -10.90 6.36
N PHE A 100 -1.54 -11.28 6.65
CA PHE A 100 -0.38 -10.69 5.99
C PHE A 100 0.01 -11.56 4.79
N ASN A 101 0.07 -10.96 3.60
CA ASN A 101 0.54 -11.66 2.41
C ASN A 101 2.03 -12.01 2.54
N SER A 102 2.82 -11.06 3.04
CA SER A 102 4.25 -11.20 3.32
C SER A 102 4.63 -10.27 4.46
N LEU A 103 5.67 -10.61 5.22
CA LEU A 103 6.29 -9.75 6.24
C LEU A 103 7.60 -9.12 5.76
N THR A 104 7.99 -9.41 4.52
CA THR A 104 9.11 -8.81 3.81
C THR A 104 8.58 -7.79 2.82
N LEU A 105 9.13 -6.58 2.89
CA LEU A 105 9.01 -5.53 1.88
C LEU A 105 9.88 -5.84 0.67
#